data_AF-S8AE19-F1
#
_entry.id   AF-S8AE19-F1
#
_cell.length_a   1.000
_cell.length_b   1.000
_cell.length_c   1.000
_cell.angle_alpha   90.00
_cell.angle_beta   90.00
_cell.angle_gamma   90.00
#
_symmetry.space_group_name_H-M   'P 1'
#
loop_
_entity.id
_entity.type
_entity.pdbx_description
1 polymer ?
#
loop_
_entity_poly.entity_id
_entity_poly.type
_entity_poly.pdbx_seq_one_letter_code
_entity_poly.pdbx_strand_id
1 'polypeptide(L)'
;MSFGTLYSNAENSRTVGILSIAKENGLDVKLEEVFTGDKFPAELTSKSPLKKIPFFEQGDFLLTESLAIAIYITSQNEKTTLLGKSKQEYAQILRWMSFGTSEVLNSLASWFRPLVGLDPYNKRNVDTAQATALAQIAMIDSHLLTRTYLVGERISAADFYLAGIVSKGFKNVFDAPFRTKYPNFTRWWATIANHTSYAGKFEFIEEAVKYTPPAKAPKAAPAPKATQAAKPKAAEPDEEEEDKPAPKPKHPIEALGRAELVLDDWKRKYSNSDTRPEALPWFWEHYNAAEWSLWKVDYKYNEELTQVFMSSNLIGGFFARLEASRKYIFGSCSVYGESNNSIIQGAFFIRGQDHLAAFDVAPDWESYEFTKLDPTSEEDKEFIASMWAWDKPITVNGKEYPHADGKVFK
;
A
#
# COMPACT_ATOMS: atom_id res chain seq x y z
N MET A 1 12.19 -19.87 35.19
CA MET A 1 11.17 -18.83 34.96
C MET A 1 11.68 -17.96 33.84
N SER A 2 10.81 -17.54 32.92
CA SER A 2 11.22 -16.66 31.82
C SER A 2 11.77 -15.35 32.36
N PHE A 3 12.81 -14.83 31.72
CA PHE A 3 13.40 -13.52 31.98
C PHE A 3 12.35 -12.39 31.82
N GLY A 4 11.50 -12.48 30.80
CA GLY A 4 10.38 -11.57 30.58
C GLY A 4 9.52 -12.03 29.40
N THR A 5 8.49 -11.26 29.08
CA THR A 5 7.54 -11.54 28.00
C THR A 5 7.68 -10.53 26.88
N LEU A 6 7.86 -11.01 25.65
CA LEU A 6 7.83 -10.23 24.42
C LEU A 6 6.48 -10.43 23.73
N TYR A 7 5.72 -9.36 23.54
CA TYR A 7 4.43 -9.39 22.88
C TYR A 7 4.61 -9.03 21.40
N SER A 8 4.43 -10.01 20.52
CA SER A 8 4.57 -9.88 19.05
C SER A 8 4.13 -11.18 18.37
N ASN A 9 4.45 -11.38 17.09
CA ASN A 9 4.34 -12.69 16.45
C ASN A 9 5.71 -13.22 16.00
N ALA A 10 5.86 -14.55 15.96
CA ALA A 10 7.11 -15.23 15.64
C ALA A 10 7.67 -14.89 14.25
N GLU A 11 6.81 -14.50 13.31
CA GLU A 11 7.22 -14.12 11.96
C GLU A 11 7.53 -12.62 11.80
N ASN A 12 7.39 -11.79 12.84
CA ASN A 12 7.67 -10.37 12.74
C ASN A 12 9.18 -10.15 12.59
N SER A 13 9.58 -9.41 11.54
CA SER A 13 10.99 -9.16 11.23
C SER A 13 11.80 -8.57 12.40
N ARG A 14 11.18 -7.71 13.22
CA ARG A 14 11.81 -7.12 14.41
C ARG A 14 11.97 -8.14 15.54
N THR A 15 11.00 -9.05 15.68
CA THR A 15 10.96 -10.08 16.72
C THR A 15 12.00 -11.16 16.51
N VAL A 16 12.21 -11.61 15.27
CA VAL A 16 13.24 -12.61 14.94
C VAL A 16 14.60 -12.18 15.46
N GLY A 17 14.99 -10.91 15.22
CA GLY A 17 16.26 -10.38 15.70
C GLY A 17 16.35 -10.36 17.24
N ILE A 18 15.31 -9.87 17.91
CA ILE A 18 15.25 -9.79 19.37
C ILE A 18 15.36 -11.18 20.03
N LEU A 19 14.58 -12.15 19.55
CA LEU A 19 14.60 -13.51 20.10
C LEU A 19 15.93 -14.22 19.81
N SER A 20 16.55 -13.95 18.66
CA SER A 20 17.87 -14.50 18.35
C SER A 20 18.94 -13.97 19.29
N ILE A 21 18.91 -12.67 19.57
CA ILE A 21 19.77 -12.02 20.56
C ILE A 21 19.53 -12.60 21.95
N ALA A 22 18.26 -12.73 22.37
CA ALA A 22 17.93 -13.30 23.68
C ALA A 22 18.51 -14.71 23.85
N LYS A 23 18.33 -15.56 22.83
CA LYS A 23 18.85 -16.93 22.81
C LYS A 23 20.39 -16.97 22.85
N GLU A 24 21.05 -16.14 22.04
CA GLU A 24 22.52 -16.02 22.06
C GLU A 24 23.04 -15.54 23.41
N ASN A 25 22.28 -14.68 24.08
CA ASN A 25 22.62 -14.14 25.39
C ASN A 25 22.23 -15.08 26.55
N GLY A 26 21.68 -16.26 26.27
CA GLY A 26 21.25 -17.23 27.27
C GLY A 26 20.02 -16.82 28.08
N LEU A 27 19.19 -15.93 27.55
CA LEU A 27 17.99 -15.42 28.22
C LEU A 27 16.73 -16.12 27.69
N ASP A 28 15.93 -16.65 28.61
CA ASP A 28 14.63 -17.26 28.31
C ASP A 28 13.55 -16.17 28.19
N VAL A 29 13.32 -15.64 26.99
CA VAL A 29 12.27 -14.64 26.72
C VAL A 29 11.02 -15.35 26.18
N LYS A 30 9.92 -15.29 26.92
CA LYS A 30 8.63 -15.83 26.48
C LYS A 30 8.07 -14.98 25.34
N LEU A 31 7.69 -15.58 24.22
CA LEU A 31 6.91 -14.92 23.18
C LEU A 31 5.42 -15.08 23.47
N GLU A 32 4.69 -13.97 23.52
CA GLU A 32 3.23 -13.95 23.57
C GLU A 32 2.68 -13.44 22.24
N GLU A 33 1.89 -14.28 21.56
CA GLU A 33 1.39 -14.02 20.21
C GLU A 33 0.38 -12.87 20.19
N VAL A 34 0.79 -11.75 19.61
CA VAL A 34 -0.02 -10.53 19.46
C VAL A 34 0.10 -10.00 18.02
N PHE A 35 -1.05 -9.60 17.47
CA PHE A 35 -1.15 -8.99 16.14
C PHE A 35 -1.59 -7.52 16.26
N THR A 36 -1.30 -6.72 15.23
CA THR A 36 -1.64 -5.29 15.17
C THR A 36 -2.99 -5.04 14.49
N GLY A 37 -3.45 -3.79 14.50
CA GLY A 37 -4.70 -3.38 13.86
C GLY A 37 -5.92 -3.90 14.63
N ASP A 38 -6.96 -4.33 13.92
CA ASP A 38 -8.21 -4.81 14.52
C ASP A 38 -8.06 -6.08 15.36
N LYS A 39 -6.92 -6.78 15.22
CA LYS A 39 -6.58 -7.99 15.99
C LYS A 39 -5.81 -7.70 17.28
N PHE A 40 -5.55 -6.43 17.60
CA PHE A 40 -4.81 -6.07 18.81
C PHE A 40 -5.69 -6.25 20.07
N PRO A 41 -5.28 -7.06 21.07
CA PRO A 41 -6.10 -7.31 22.26
C PRO A 41 -6.35 -6.04 23.08
N ALA A 42 -7.61 -5.81 23.46
CA ALA A 42 -8.02 -4.59 24.14
C ALA A 42 -7.33 -4.41 25.50
N GLU A 43 -7.15 -5.52 26.23
CA GLU A 43 -6.51 -5.60 27.54
C GLU A 43 -5.02 -5.22 27.53
N LEU A 44 -4.37 -5.27 26.37
CA LEU A 44 -2.96 -4.87 26.20
C LEU A 44 -2.80 -3.39 25.82
N THR A 45 -3.89 -2.65 25.61
CA THR A 45 -3.83 -1.24 25.17
C THR A 45 -3.13 -0.35 26.19
N SER A 46 -3.30 -0.61 27.49
CA SER A 46 -2.58 0.13 28.54
C SER A 46 -1.07 -0.12 28.52
N LYS A 47 -0.63 -1.30 28.05
CA LYS A 47 0.79 -1.68 27.90
C LYS A 47 1.39 -1.25 26.56
N SER A 48 0.58 -1.03 25.53
CA SER A 48 1.02 -0.48 24.25
C SER A 48 -0.04 0.49 23.71
N PRO A 49 -0.03 1.77 24.15
CA PRO A 49 -1.05 2.75 23.76
C PRO A 49 -1.16 2.97 22.24
N LEU A 50 -0.06 2.79 21.52
CA LEU A 50 -0.01 2.88 20.06
C LEU A 50 -0.41 1.57 19.35
N LYS A 51 -0.75 0.52 20.10
CA LYS A 51 -1.11 -0.82 19.59
C LYS A 51 -0.07 -1.39 18.63
N LYS A 52 1.22 -1.13 18.92
CA LYS A 52 2.37 -1.57 18.13
C LYS A 52 3.05 -2.77 18.80
N ILE A 53 3.69 -3.58 17.96
CA ILE A 53 4.55 -4.70 18.35
C ILE A 53 5.91 -4.57 17.66
N PRO A 54 7.00 -5.07 18.25
CA PRO A 54 7.06 -5.72 19.56
C PRO A 54 7.04 -4.72 20.72
N PHE A 55 6.54 -5.17 21.88
CA PHE A 55 6.79 -4.55 23.18
C PHE A 55 7.16 -5.61 24.22
N PHE A 56 7.88 -5.24 25.26
CA PHE A 56 8.47 -6.16 26.24
C PHE A 56 8.02 -5.80 27.66
N GLU A 57 7.79 -6.82 28.48
CA GLU A 57 7.40 -6.71 29.88
C GLU A 57 8.28 -7.62 30.76
N GLN A 58 8.78 -7.06 31.86
CA GLN A 58 9.47 -7.80 32.92
C GLN A 58 9.06 -7.23 34.28
N GLY A 59 8.18 -7.96 34.99
CA GLY A 59 7.56 -7.42 36.22
C GLY A 59 6.82 -6.11 35.89
N ASP A 60 7.14 -5.04 36.62
CA ASP A 60 6.56 -3.71 36.39
C ASP A 60 7.29 -2.90 35.29
N PHE A 61 8.38 -3.44 34.73
CA PHE A 61 9.12 -2.77 33.67
C PHE A 61 8.51 -3.07 32.30
N LEU A 62 8.11 -2.01 31.59
CA LEU A 62 7.54 -2.05 30.26
C LEU A 62 8.42 -1.27 29.28
N LEU A 63 8.73 -1.87 28.13
CA LEU A 63 9.60 -1.28 27.13
C LEU A 63 9.03 -1.43 25.72
N THR A 64 9.00 -0.31 24.99
CA THR A 64 8.62 -0.24 23.58
C THR A 64 9.85 0.09 22.73
N GLU A 65 9.70 0.10 21.41
CA GLU A 65 10.75 0.25 20.41
C GLU A 65 11.69 -0.97 20.31
N SER A 66 11.68 -1.64 19.15
CA SER A 66 12.40 -2.91 18.95
C SER A 66 13.91 -2.80 19.14
N LEU A 67 14.52 -1.67 18.78
CA LEU A 67 15.95 -1.43 18.99
C LEU A 67 16.27 -1.32 20.48
N ALA A 68 15.47 -0.58 21.23
CA ALA A 68 15.64 -0.43 22.68
C ALA A 68 15.49 -1.78 23.39
N ILE A 69 14.48 -2.57 23.01
CA ILE A 69 14.27 -3.94 23.53
C ILE A 69 15.49 -4.83 23.24
N ALA A 70 16.00 -4.82 22.01
CA ALA A 70 17.17 -5.61 21.63
C ALA A 70 18.41 -5.23 22.45
N ILE A 71 18.68 -3.93 22.63
CA ILE A 71 19.82 -3.46 23.44
C ILE A 71 19.63 -3.81 24.92
N TYR A 72 18.44 -3.61 25.47
CA TYR A 72 18.12 -3.95 26.86
C TYR A 72 18.34 -5.43 27.16
N ILE A 73 17.86 -6.33 26.29
CA ILE A 73 18.05 -7.78 26.41
C ILE A 73 19.55 -8.13 26.26
N THR A 74 20.25 -7.49 25.33
CA THR A 74 21.68 -7.75 25.13
C THR A 74 22.48 -7.34 26.36
N SER A 75 22.17 -6.18 26.95
CA SER A 75 22.94 -5.60 28.06
C SER A 75 22.78 -6.34 29.40
N GLN A 76 21.83 -7.27 29.53
CA GLN A 76 21.66 -8.06 30.76
C GLN A 76 22.83 -9.00 31.05
N ASN A 77 23.58 -9.37 30.02
CA ASN A 77 24.80 -10.14 30.17
C ASN A 77 26.00 -9.20 30.06
N GLU A 78 26.59 -8.86 31.20
CA GLU A 78 27.78 -7.99 31.26
C GLU A 78 28.99 -8.56 30.52
N LYS A 79 29.00 -9.88 30.26
CA LYS A 79 30.04 -10.58 29.51
C LYS A 79 29.68 -10.77 28.04
N THR A 80 28.57 -10.18 27.59
CA THR A 80 28.13 -10.29 26.20
C THR A 80 29.18 -9.72 25.27
N THR A 81 29.30 -10.34 24.11
CA THR A 81 30.20 -9.89 23.05
C THR A 81 29.44 -9.26 21.89
N LEU A 82 28.12 -9.20 22.00
CA LEU A 82 27.20 -8.75 20.96
C LEU A 82 27.15 -7.21 20.83
N LEU A 83 27.71 -6.48 21.80
CA LEU A 83 27.76 -5.02 21.83
C LEU A 83 29.13 -4.44 21.41
N GLY A 84 29.99 -5.27 20.82
CA GLY A 84 31.32 -4.88 20.38
C GLY A 84 32.32 -4.76 21.53
N LYS A 85 33.59 -4.56 21.19
CA LYS A 85 34.71 -4.45 22.13
C LYS A 85 35.11 -3.01 22.46
N SER A 86 34.57 -2.05 21.72
CA SER A 86 34.90 -0.62 21.85
C SER A 86 33.66 0.25 21.67
N LYS A 87 33.76 1.52 22.11
CA LYS A 87 32.69 2.51 21.93
C LYS A 87 32.37 2.74 20.45
N GLN A 88 33.38 2.64 19.59
CA GLN A 88 33.25 2.79 18.15
C GLN A 88 32.48 1.60 17.54
N GLU A 89 32.80 0.37 17.94
CA GLU A 89 32.04 -0.81 17.50
C GLU A 89 30.59 -0.75 18.00
N TYR A 90 30.37 -0.36 19.26
CA TYR A 90 29.03 -0.16 19.82
C TYR A 90 28.22 0.85 19.01
N ALA A 91 28.81 2.00 18.66
CA ALA A 91 28.16 3.01 17.83
C ALA A 91 27.83 2.48 16.42
N GLN A 92 28.72 1.67 15.81
CA GLN A 92 28.44 1.03 14.51
C GLN A 92 27.33 -0.02 14.60
N ILE A 93 27.24 -0.75 15.72
CA ILE A 93 26.15 -1.70 15.97
C ILE A 93 24.81 -0.96 16.01
N LEU A 94 24.73 0.11 16.81
CA LEU A 94 23.53 0.96 16.86
C LEU A 94 23.18 1.56 15.50
N ARG A 95 24.19 2.02 14.74
CA ARG A 95 23.99 2.54 13.38
C ARG A 95 23.32 1.51 12.47
N TRP A 96 23.82 0.27 12.44
CA TRP A 96 23.25 -0.79 11.60
C TRP A 96 21.85 -1.21 12.03
N MET A 97 21.61 -1.30 13.34
CA MET A 97 20.27 -1.60 13.87
C MET A 97 19.28 -0.49 13.53
N SER A 98 19.69 0.77 13.68
CA SER A 98 18.89 1.95 13.32
C SER A 98 18.59 1.96 11.83
N PHE A 99 19.62 1.84 10.98
CA PHE A 99 19.49 1.77 9.53
C PHE A 99 18.55 0.63 9.09
N GLY A 100 18.65 -0.54 9.71
CA GLY A 100 17.74 -1.66 9.46
C GLY A 100 16.28 -1.29 9.73
N THR A 101 15.98 -0.69 10.88
CA THR A 101 14.62 -0.32 11.27
C THR A 101 14.08 0.90 10.50
N SER A 102 14.87 1.94 10.28
CA SER A 102 14.41 3.22 9.72
C SER A 102 14.39 3.23 8.19
N GLU A 103 15.35 2.56 7.56
CA GLU A 103 15.52 2.60 6.11
C GLU A 103 15.08 1.28 5.46
N VAL A 104 15.77 0.19 5.78
CA VAL A 104 15.65 -1.09 5.07
C VAL A 104 14.28 -1.72 5.27
N LEU A 105 13.77 -1.72 6.50
CA LEU A 105 12.49 -2.34 6.80
C LEU A 105 11.35 -1.64 6.05
N ASN A 106 11.38 -0.31 5.96
CA ASN A 106 10.31 0.48 5.35
C ASN A 106 10.27 0.31 3.83
N SER A 107 11.43 0.38 3.16
CA SER A 107 11.53 0.15 1.72
C SER A 107 11.17 -1.28 1.34
N LEU A 108 11.65 -2.26 2.11
CA LEU A 108 11.38 -3.68 1.87
C LEU A 108 9.89 -4.00 2.08
N ALA A 109 9.29 -3.51 3.18
CA ALA A 109 7.86 -3.67 3.45
C ALA A 109 7.02 -3.08 2.31
N SER A 110 7.35 -1.86 1.85
CA SER A 110 6.64 -1.18 0.76
C SER A 110 6.79 -1.88 -0.59
N TRP A 111 7.85 -2.69 -0.77
CA TRP A 111 8.04 -3.53 -1.94
C TRP A 111 7.18 -4.80 -1.85
N PHE A 112 7.34 -5.64 -0.82
CA PHE A 112 6.71 -6.98 -0.84
C PHE A 112 5.27 -7.00 -0.34
N ARG A 113 4.87 -6.16 0.63
CA ARG A 113 3.54 -6.23 1.25
C ARG A 113 2.39 -6.05 0.23
N PRO A 114 2.51 -5.17 -0.78
CA PRO A 114 1.49 -5.08 -1.82
C PRO A 114 1.43 -6.31 -2.75
N LEU A 115 2.56 -7.00 -2.95
CA LEU A 115 2.63 -8.21 -3.79
C LEU A 115 1.89 -9.39 -3.15
N VAL A 116 1.81 -9.42 -1.83
CA VAL A 116 1.14 -10.48 -1.03
C VAL A 116 -0.23 -10.05 -0.48
N GLY A 117 -0.75 -8.90 -0.92
CA GLY A 117 -2.09 -8.42 -0.55
C GLY A 117 -2.23 -7.91 0.88
N LEU A 118 -1.12 -7.58 1.56
CA LEU A 118 -1.15 -6.96 2.89
C LEU A 118 -1.35 -5.44 2.84
N ASP A 119 -0.92 -4.82 1.73
CA ASP A 119 -1.11 -3.40 1.44
C ASP A 119 -1.66 -3.24 0.01
N PRO A 120 -2.27 -2.09 -0.35
CA PRO A 120 -2.75 -1.86 -1.72
C PRO A 120 -1.62 -1.88 -2.76
N TYR A 121 -1.81 -2.61 -3.86
CA TYR A 121 -0.85 -2.67 -4.96
C TYR A 121 -0.90 -1.42 -5.85
N ASN A 122 0.23 -0.72 -5.94
CA ASN A 122 0.48 0.30 -6.94
C ASN A 122 1.85 0.03 -7.58
N LYS A 123 1.87 -0.22 -8.89
CA LYS A 123 3.10 -0.61 -9.61
C LYS A 123 4.22 0.41 -9.45
N ARG A 124 3.96 1.71 -9.61
CA ARG A 124 4.99 2.75 -9.47
C ARG A 124 5.58 2.77 -8.06
N ASN A 125 4.73 2.65 -7.04
CA ASN A 125 5.19 2.64 -5.65
C ASN A 125 6.02 1.40 -5.33
N VAL A 126 5.58 0.23 -5.82
CA VAL A 126 6.31 -1.04 -5.68
C VAL A 126 7.66 -0.96 -6.41
N ASP A 127 7.68 -0.49 -7.66
CA ASP A 127 8.90 -0.34 -8.45
C ASP A 127 9.87 0.68 -7.77
N THR A 128 9.35 1.77 -7.19
CA THR A 128 10.15 2.77 -6.44
C THR A 128 10.71 2.20 -5.14
N ALA A 129 9.89 1.47 -4.38
CA ALA A 129 10.28 0.82 -3.14
C ALA A 129 11.33 -0.28 -3.42
N GLN A 130 11.14 -1.05 -4.49
CA GLN A 130 12.09 -2.03 -4.98
C GLN A 130 13.43 -1.38 -5.31
N ALA A 131 13.45 -0.31 -6.11
CA ALA A 131 14.69 0.39 -6.46
C ALA A 131 15.42 0.91 -5.20
N THR A 132 14.68 1.50 -4.26
CA THR A 132 15.22 1.99 -2.99
C THR A 132 15.83 0.84 -2.16
N ALA A 133 15.08 -0.24 -1.98
CA ALA A 133 15.54 -1.41 -1.22
C ALA A 133 16.78 -2.04 -1.86
N LEU A 134 16.80 -2.18 -3.20
CA LEU A 134 17.95 -2.72 -3.93
C LEU A 134 19.20 -1.83 -3.81
N ALA A 135 19.05 -0.50 -3.78
CA ALA A 135 20.16 0.42 -3.54
C ALA A 135 20.74 0.27 -2.12
N GLN A 136 19.88 0.15 -1.11
CA GLN A 136 20.29 -0.10 0.27
C GLN A 136 21.00 -1.46 0.42
N ILE A 137 20.47 -2.50 -0.22
CA ILE A 137 21.08 -3.84 -0.25
C ILE A 137 22.44 -3.81 -0.96
N ALA A 138 22.56 -3.10 -2.08
CA ALA A 138 23.84 -2.96 -2.79
C ALA A 138 24.92 -2.33 -1.89
N MET A 139 24.54 -1.35 -1.07
CA MET A 139 25.43 -0.75 -0.08
C MET A 139 25.85 -1.77 1.00
N ILE A 140 24.92 -2.57 1.51
CA ILE A 140 25.23 -3.64 2.49
C ILE A 140 26.13 -4.70 1.85
N ASP A 141 25.82 -5.16 0.63
CA ASP A 141 26.61 -6.14 -0.11
C ASP A 141 28.06 -5.66 -0.30
N SER A 142 28.23 -4.40 -0.71
CA SER A 142 29.55 -3.77 -0.86
C SER A 142 30.30 -3.69 0.47
N HIS A 143 29.62 -3.36 1.57
CA HIS A 143 30.21 -3.35 2.91
C HIS A 143 30.70 -4.75 3.34
N LEU A 144 29.96 -5.80 2.95
CA LEU A 144 30.24 -7.19 3.29
C LEU A 144 31.26 -7.87 2.38
N LEU A 145 31.72 -7.21 1.30
CA LEU A 145 32.72 -7.76 0.39
C LEU A 145 34.00 -8.20 1.11
N THR A 146 34.44 -7.43 2.11
CA THR A 146 35.66 -7.70 2.88
C THR A 146 35.38 -8.02 4.34
N ARG A 147 34.14 -8.38 4.69
CA ARG A 147 33.71 -8.55 6.09
C ARG A 147 32.79 -9.74 6.24
N THR A 148 33.06 -10.57 7.25
CA THR A 148 32.18 -11.70 7.58
C THR A 148 30.87 -11.23 8.20
N TYR A 149 30.95 -10.25 9.12
CA TYR A 149 29.85 -9.69 9.92
C TYR A 149 29.75 -8.17 9.71
N LEU A 150 28.65 -7.55 10.16
CA LEU A 150 28.41 -6.12 9.96
C LEU A 150 29.40 -5.23 10.74
N VAL A 151 29.82 -5.67 11.93
CA VAL A 151 30.72 -4.93 12.83
C VAL A 151 31.72 -5.89 13.46
N GLY A 152 33.02 -5.58 13.31
CA GLY A 152 34.10 -6.41 13.82
C GLY A 152 34.18 -7.79 13.14
N GLU A 153 34.92 -8.69 13.77
CA GLU A 153 35.24 -10.03 13.23
C GLU A 153 34.42 -11.16 13.89
N ARG A 154 33.31 -10.81 14.55
CA ARG A 154 32.40 -11.78 15.18
C ARG A 154 30.95 -11.32 15.08
N ILE A 155 30.02 -12.26 15.25
CA ILE A 155 28.59 -11.94 15.30
C ILE A 155 28.30 -10.91 16.40
N SER A 156 27.46 -9.95 16.06
CA SER A 156 27.01 -8.87 16.93
C SER A 156 25.49 -8.77 16.97
N ALA A 157 24.95 -7.95 17.88
CA ALA A 157 23.51 -7.65 17.90
C ALA A 157 23.03 -7.05 16.57
N ALA A 158 23.89 -6.31 15.85
CA ALA A 158 23.56 -5.78 14.53
C ALA A 158 23.25 -6.88 13.52
N ASP A 159 24.00 -7.99 13.56
CA ASP A 159 23.85 -9.09 12.62
C ASP A 159 22.50 -9.80 12.79
N PHE A 160 22.18 -10.23 14.01
CA PHE A 160 20.88 -10.86 14.29
C PHE A 160 19.72 -9.92 14.02
N TYR A 161 19.85 -8.65 14.44
CA TYR A 161 18.79 -7.68 14.26
C TYR A 161 18.52 -7.41 12.78
N LEU A 162 19.54 -7.08 11.99
CA LEU A 162 19.36 -6.83 10.56
C LEU A 162 18.96 -8.10 9.80
N ALA A 163 19.46 -9.28 10.17
CA ALA A 163 19.06 -10.55 9.56
C ALA A 163 17.56 -10.86 9.80
N GLY A 164 17.04 -10.48 10.98
CA GLY A 164 15.62 -10.48 11.26
C GLY A 164 14.85 -9.51 10.36
N ILE A 165 15.30 -8.26 10.25
CA ILE A 165 14.69 -7.22 9.41
C ILE A 165 14.51 -7.68 7.96
N VAL A 166 15.57 -8.24 7.36
CA VAL A 166 15.57 -8.64 5.94
C VAL A 166 14.99 -10.03 5.67
N SER A 167 14.63 -10.79 6.71
CA SER A 167 14.11 -12.17 6.59
C SER A 167 12.90 -12.27 5.66
N LYS A 168 11.98 -11.30 5.72
CA LYS A 168 10.82 -11.24 4.82
C LYS A 168 11.21 -10.97 3.36
N GLY A 169 12.37 -10.38 3.10
CA GLY A 169 12.90 -10.26 1.74
C GLY A 169 13.25 -11.63 1.16
N PHE A 170 13.96 -12.47 1.93
CA PHE A 170 14.29 -13.85 1.53
C PHE A 170 13.07 -14.75 1.36
N LYS A 171 12.00 -14.52 2.13
CA LYS A 171 10.72 -15.22 1.99
C LYS A 171 9.86 -14.77 0.81
N ASN A 172 10.08 -13.56 0.26
CA ASN A 172 9.13 -12.96 -0.71
C ASN A 172 9.75 -12.47 -2.02
N VAL A 173 10.92 -11.82 -2.00
CA VAL A 173 11.41 -11.06 -3.17
C VAL A 173 12.89 -11.27 -3.50
N PHE A 174 13.68 -11.94 -2.64
CA PHE A 174 15.10 -12.23 -2.88
C PHE A 174 15.28 -13.63 -3.47
N ASP A 175 14.92 -13.75 -4.74
CA ASP A 175 14.97 -14.96 -5.54
C ASP A 175 16.40 -15.36 -5.99
N ALA A 176 16.52 -16.43 -6.77
CA ALA A 176 17.82 -16.93 -7.23
C ALA A 176 18.62 -15.90 -8.06
N PRO A 177 18.03 -15.15 -9.02
CA PRO A 177 18.70 -14.04 -9.70
C PRO A 177 19.19 -12.95 -8.73
N PHE A 178 18.37 -12.54 -7.77
CA PHE A 178 18.79 -11.58 -6.74
C PHE A 178 20.01 -12.11 -5.95
N ARG A 179 19.97 -13.37 -5.49
CA ARG A 179 21.05 -13.96 -4.69
C ARG A 179 22.37 -14.05 -5.45
N THR A 180 22.30 -14.28 -6.76
CA THR A 180 23.46 -14.24 -7.65
C THR A 180 24.02 -12.83 -7.80
N LYS A 181 23.15 -11.82 -7.84
CA LYS A 181 23.52 -10.41 -7.98
C LYS A 181 24.12 -9.80 -6.70
N TYR A 182 23.68 -10.24 -5.53
CA TYR A 182 24.15 -9.76 -4.21
C TYR A 182 24.73 -10.90 -3.37
N PRO A 183 25.89 -11.45 -3.78
CA PRO A 183 26.44 -12.67 -3.19
C PRO A 183 26.95 -12.46 -1.76
N ASN A 184 27.49 -11.28 -1.43
CA ASN A 184 28.07 -11.01 -0.11
C ASN A 184 26.98 -10.83 0.95
N PHE A 185 25.91 -10.11 0.59
CA PHE A 185 24.70 -9.96 1.39
C PHE A 185 24.02 -11.32 1.60
N THR A 186 23.89 -12.12 0.53
CA THR A 186 23.30 -13.46 0.62
C THR A 186 24.13 -14.40 1.50
N ARG A 187 25.46 -14.41 1.34
CA ARG A 187 26.38 -15.18 2.19
C ARG A 187 26.24 -14.78 3.66
N TRP A 188 26.26 -13.48 3.94
CA TRP A 188 26.12 -12.99 5.31
C TRP A 188 24.79 -13.44 5.91
N TRP A 189 23.66 -13.21 5.23
CA TRP A 189 22.37 -13.60 5.77
C TRP A 189 22.29 -15.11 6.01
N ALA A 190 22.80 -15.92 5.07
CA ALA A 190 22.84 -17.37 5.23
C ALA A 190 23.68 -17.82 6.43
N THR A 191 24.80 -17.13 6.67
CA THR A 191 25.66 -17.38 7.84
C THR A 191 24.90 -17.12 9.14
N ILE A 192 24.16 -16.00 9.23
CA ILE A 192 23.40 -15.66 10.43
C ILE A 192 22.16 -16.55 10.60
N ALA A 193 21.41 -16.80 9.52
CA ALA A 193 20.17 -17.57 9.55
C ALA A 193 20.38 -19.07 9.83
N ASN A 194 21.59 -19.60 9.61
CA ASN A 194 21.99 -20.95 10.02
C ASN A 194 22.62 -21.00 11.43
N HIS A 195 22.82 -19.86 12.10
CA HIS A 195 23.33 -19.85 13.46
C HIS A 195 22.31 -20.51 14.40
N THR A 196 22.76 -21.31 15.36
CA THR A 196 21.88 -22.08 16.28
C THR A 196 20.94 -21.17 17.07
N SER A 197 21.37 -19.95 17.36
CA SER A 197 20.57 -18.95 18.07
C SER A 197 19.55 -18.22 17.19
N TYR A 198 19.59 -18.35 15.86
CA TYR A 198 18.62 -17.69 14.99
C TYR A 198 17.20 -18.22 15.28
N ALA A 199 16.27 -17.31 15.55
CA ALA A 199 14.89 -17.64 15.90
C ALA A 199 13.95 -17.72 14.68
N GLY A 200 14.40 -17.26 13.51
CA GLY A 200 13.64 -17.29 12.27
C GLY A 200 13.77 -18.62 11.53
N LYS A 201 13.03 -18.75 10.43
CA LYS A 201 13.19 -19.88 9.50
C LYS A 201 14.20 -19.52 8.42
N PHE A 202 15.13 -20.43 8.16
CA PHE A 202 15.98 -20.36 6.97
C PHE A 202 15.17 -20.80 5.76
N GLU A 203 15.03 -19.93 4.76
CA GLU A 203 14.33 -20.23 3.52
C GLU A 203 14.88 -19.36 2.39
N PHE A 204 15.08 -20.00 1.23
CA PHE A 204 15.44 -19.35 -0.02
C PHE A 204 14.37 -19.67 -1.05
N ILE A 205 13.67 -18.66 -1.53
CA ILE A 205 12.70 -18.82 -2.62
C ILE A 205 13.42 -18.92 -3.96
N GLU A 206 12.90 -19.71 -4.90
CA GLU A 206 13.46 -19.78 -6.26
C GLU A 206 12.96 -18.62 -7.14
N GLU A 207 11.70 -18.20 -6.96
CA GLU A 207 11.10 -17.08 -7.68
C GLU A 207 10.51 -16.04 -6.71
N ALA A 208 10.67 -14.76 -7.06
CA ALA A 208 10.05 -13.68 -6.31
C ALA A 208 8.53 -13.70 -6.48
N VAL A 209 7.81 -13.42 -5.39
CA VAL A 209 6.35 -13.28 -5.43
C VAL A 209 5.97 -12.19 -6.42
N LYS A 210 5.01 -12.51 -7.29
CA LYS A 210 4.43 -11.56 -8.24
C LYS A 210 3.06 -11.17 -7.72
N TYR A 211 2.70 -9.91 -7.93
CA TYR A 211 1.34 -9.48 -7.63
C TYR A 211 0.38 -10.35 -8.44
N THR A 212 -0.42 -11.13 -7.71
CA THR A 212 -1.52 -11.88 -8.27
C THR A 212 -2.78 -11.11 -7.87
N PRO A 213 -3.52 -10.54 -8.83
CA PRO A 213 -4.78 -9.88 -8.52
C PRO A 213 -5.64 -10.83 -7.68
N PRO A 214 -6.26 -10.37 -6.59
CA PRO A 214 -7.06 -11.25 -5.74
C PRO A 214 -8.06 -12.00 -6.61
N ALA A 215 -8.07 -13.33 -6.47
CA ALA A 215 -9.07 -14.15 -7.13
C ALA A 215 -10.44 -13.58 -6.79
N LYS A 216 -11.28 -13.34 -7.81
CA LYS A 216 -12.68 -12.95 -7.60
C LYS A 216 -13.26 -13.90 -6.56
N ALA A 217 -13.61 -13.39 -5.38
CA ALA A 217 -14.27 -14.20 -4.37
C ALA A 217 -15.48 -14.89 -5.03
N PRO A 218 -15.73 -16.19 -4.75
CA PRO A 218 -16.98 -16.80 -5.15
C PRO A 218 -18.09 -15.91 -4.58
N LYS A 219 -18.98 -15.44 -5.46
CA LYS A 219 -20.09 -14.55 -5.06
C LYS A 219 -20.80 -15.22 -3.88
N ALA A 220 -20.71 -14.60 -2.71
CA ALA A 220 -21.56 -14.97 -1.59
C ALA A 220 -23.02 -14.93 -2.09
N ALA A 221 -23.75 -16.02 -1.85
CA ALA A 221 -25.15 -16.07 -2.17
C ALA A 221 -25.87 -14.91 -1.46
N PRO A 222 -26.73 -14.15 -2.15
CA PRO A 222 -27.48 -13.07 -1.55
C PRO A 222 -28.43 -13.61 -0.48
N ALA A 223 -28.40 -13.00 0.70
CA ALA A 223 -29.42 -13.21 1.72
C ALA A 223 -30.82 -12.89 1.13
N PRO A 224 -31.85 -13.67 1.45
CA PRO A 224 -33.18 -13.43 0.90
C PRO A 224 -33.73 -12.09 1.39
N LYS A 225 -34.19 -11.25 0.45
CA LYS A 225 -35.03 -10.08 0.76
C LYS A 225 -36.40 -10.57 1.22
N ALA A 226 -36.79 -10.17 2.42
CA ALA A 226 -38.13 -10.31 2.93
C ALA A 226 -39.12 -9.55 2.03
N THR A 227 -40.11 -10.25 1.48
CA THR A 227 -41.37 -9.64 1.06
C THR A 227 -42.46 -10.00 2.06
N GLN A 228 -43.33 -9.01 2.26
CA GLN A 228 -44.35 -8.87 3.27
C GLN A 228 -45.33 -10.05 3.34
N ALA A 229 -45.80 -10.25 4.57
CA ALA A 229 -46.70 -11.29 4.98
C ALA A 229 -48.06 -11.26 4.27
N ALA A 230 -48.50 -12.44 3.82
CA ALA A 230 -49.84 -12.96 4.08
C ALA A 230 -49.76 -14.49 4.23
N LYS A 231 -50.14 -14.99 5.41
CA LYS A 231 -50.30 -16.43 5.77
C LYS A 231 -51.69 -16.92 5.31
N PRO A 232 -52.04 -18.24 5.27
CA PRO A 232 -51.28 -19.43 5.71
C PRO A 232 -51.41 -20.74 4.87
N LYS A 233 -50.62 -21.75 5.32
CA LYS A 233 -50.85 -23.22 5.38
C LYS A 233 -50.25 -24.18 4.32
N ALA A 234 -49.15 -24.81 4.77
CA ALA A 234 -48.99 -26.25 5.07
C ALA A 234 -48.33 -27.23 4.06
N ALA A 235 -47.34 -27.94 4.64
CA ALA A 235 -46.76 -29.27 4.34
C ALA A 235 -45.68 -29.43 3.22
N GLU A 236 -44.46 -29.78 3.66
CA GLU A 236 -43.36 -30.45 2.94
C GLU A 236 -43.73 -31.92 2.58
N PRO A 237 -42.91 -32.76 1.89
CA PRO A 237 -41.53 -32.59 1.36
C PRO A 237 -41.31 -33.13 -0.09
N ASP A 238 -40.14 -32.87 -0.69
CA ASP A 238 -39.19 -33.87 -1.28
C ASP A 238 -38.22 -33.27 -2.31
N GLU A 239 -37.12 -34.01 -2.49
CA GLU A 239 -35.77 -33.67 -2.94
C GLU A 239 -35.57 -33.48 -4.46
N GLU A 240 -34.38 -32.91 -4.78
CA GLU A 240 -33.57 -33.04 -6.00
C GLU A 240 -34.05 -32.44 -7.35
N GLU A 241 -33.36 -31.36 -7.79
CA GLU A 241 -32.45 -31.39 -8.96
C GLU A 241 -31.73 -30.03 -9.12
N GLU A 242 -30.42 -30.07 -9.38
CA GLU A 242 -29.57 -28.91 -9.61
C GLU A 242 -29.96 -28.16 -10.90
N ASP A 243 -30.19 -26.84 -10.82
CA ASP A 243 -30.29 -26.00 -12.01
C ASP A 243 -29.47 -24.69 -11.89
N LYS A 244 -28.73 -24.39 -12.95
CA LYS A 244 -27.66 -23.37 -13.02
C LYS A 244 -28.17 -21.94 -12.76
N PRO A 245 -27.43 -21.05 -12.06
CA PRO A 245 -27.91 -19.70 -11.76
C PRO A 245 -27.79 -18.73 -12.95
N ALA A 246 -28.86 -17.95 -13.13
CA ALA A 246 -29.06 -16.88 -14.12
C ALA A 246 -28.13 -15.65 -13.92
N PRO A 247 -27.95 -14.77 -14.94
CA PRO A 247 -26.82 -13.84 -15.06
C PRO A 247 -26.87 -12.61 -14.12
N LYS A 248 -25.69 -12.02 -13.86
CA LYS A 248 -25.49 -10.81 -13.01
C LYS A 248 -26.31 -9.61 -13.53
N PRO A 249 -26.82 -8.73 -12.63
CA PRO A 249 -27.36 -7.45 -13.04
C PRO A 249 -26.27 -6.63 -13.74
N LYS A 250 -26.63 -6.10 -14.91
CA LYS A 250 -25.79 -5.29 -15.76
C LYS A 250 -25.51 -3.94 -15.11
N HIS A 251 -24.33 -3.35 -15.36
CA HIS A 251 -24.04 -1.98 -14.91
C HIS A 251 -25.14 -1.03 -15.41
N PRO A 252 -25.61 -0.02 -14.65
CA PRO A 252 -26.73 0.84 -15.07
C PRO A 252 -26.57 1.44 -16.48
N ILE A 253 -25.34 1.85 -16.79
CA ILE A 253 -24.95 2.40 -18.11
C ILE A 253 -24.96 1.34 -19.25
N GLU A 254 -24.87 0.04 -18.98
CA GLU A 254 -24.98 -1.00 -20.03
C GLU A 254 -26.32 -0.95 -20.76
N ALA A 255 -27.37 -0.46 -20.11
CA ALA A 255 -28.68 -0.29 -20.73
C ALA A 255 -28.69 0.74 -21.87
N LEU A 256 -27.70 1.65 -21.90
CA LEU A 256 -27.57 2.68 -22.94
C LEU A 256 -26.99 2.14 -24.26
N GLY A 257 -26.58 0.87 -24.30
CA GLY A 257 -26.05 0.24 -25.50
C GLY A 257 -24.65 0.74 -25.91
N ARG A 258 -24.24 0.39 -27.13
CA ARG A 258 -22.92 0.77 -27.68
C ARG A 258 -22.98 2.23 -28.15
N ALA A 259 -22.02 3.03 -27.70
CA ALA A 259 -21.83 4.41 -28.16
C ALA A 259 -21.15 4.45 -29.54
N GLU A 260 -21.38 5.54 -30.26
CA GLU A 260 -20.68 5.89 -31.50
C GLU A 260 -19.20 6.17 -31.23
N LEU A 261 -18.91 7.03 -30.25
CA LEU A 261 -17.56 7.23 -29.73
C LEU A 261 -17.16 6.05 -28.84
N VAL A 262 -16.19 5.25 -29.30
CA VAL A 262 -15.57 4.20 -28.50
C VAL A 262 -14.58 4.84 -27.53
N LEU A 263 -14.89 4.78 -26.24
CA LEU A 263 -14.09 5.41 -25.19
C LEU A 263 -12.61 4.99 -25.19
N ASP A 264 -12.31 3.74 -25.55
CA ASP A 264 -10.93 3.24 -25.63
C ASP A 264 -10.10 3.93 -26.73
N ASP A 265 -10.74 4.38 -27.82
CA ASP A 265 -10.07 5.14 -28.86
C ASP A 265 -9.72 6.55 -28.37
N TRP A 266 -10.62 7.20 -27.62
CA TRP A 266 -10.31 8.45 -26.93
C TRP A 266 -9.13 8.28 -25.96
N LYS A 267 -9.18 7.27 -25.10
CA LYS A 267 -8.11 6.99 -24.13
C LYS A 267 -6.76 6.74 -24.79
N ARG A 268 -6.76 6.03 -25.93
CA ARG A 268 -5.56 5.79 -26.74
C ARG A 268 -5.06 7.10 -27.34
N LYS A 269 -5.93 7.91 -27.94
CA LYS A 269 -5.57 9.20 -28.53
C LYS A 269 -4.98 10.15 -27.48
N TYR A 270 -5.65 10.33 -26.35
CA TYR A 270 -5.18 11.16 -25.25
C TYR A 270 -3.81 10.71 -24.72
N SER A 271 -3.52 9.42 -24.68
CA SER A 271 -2.26 8.89 -24.13
C SER A 271 -1.06 9.02 -25.08
N ASN A 272 -1.32 9.14 -26.39
CA ASN A 272 -0.28 8.99 -27.42
C ASN A 272 -0.03 10.29 -28.21
N SER A 273 -0.75 11.37 -27.91
CA SER A 273 -0.71 12.63 -28.63
C SER A 273 -0.59 13.80 -27.65
N ASP A 274 -0.04 14.93 -28.10
CA ASP A 274 -0.04 16.16 -27.33
C ASP A 274 -1.48 16.64 -27.06
N THR A 275 -1.79 16.91 -25.79
CA THR A 275 -3.18 17.10 -25.34
C THR A 275 -3.87 18.25 -26.06
N ARG A 276 -3.24 19.43 -26.13
CA ARG A 276 -3.83 20.64 -26.74
C ARG A 276 -3.90 20.62 -28.27
N PRO A 277 -2.80 20.40 -29.00
CA PRO A 277 -2.82 20.53 -30.46
C PRO A 277 -3.42 19.33 -31.18
N GLU A 278 -3.48 18.15 -30.55
CA GLU A 278 -3.90 16.92 -31.23
C GLU A 278 -5.04 16.17 -30.55
N ALA A 279 -4.95 15.90 -29.25
CA ALA A 279 -5.94 15.05 -28.59
C ALA A 279 -7.29 15.78 -28.42
N LEU A 280 -7.29 17.02 -27.93
CA LEU A 280 -8.51 17.80 -27.72
C LEU A 280 -9.27 18.11 -29.03
N PRO A 281 -8.62 18.53 -30.14
CA PRO A 281 -9.31 18.67 -31.42
C PRO A 281 -9.97 17.36 -31.87
N TRP A 282 -9.27 16.23 -31.73
CA TRP A 282 -9.83 14.91 -32.03
C TRP A 282 -11.03 14.60 -31.14
N PHE A 283 -10.95 14.89 -29.83
CA PHE A 283 -12.06 14.68 -28.91
C PHE A 283 -13.31 15.43 -29.35
N TRP A 284 -13.20 16.72 -29.65
CA TRP A 284 -14.34 17.55 -30.03
C TRP A 284 -14.93 17.18 -31.39
N GLU A 285 -14.11 16.68 -32.33
CA GLU A 285 -14.60 16.14 -33.61
C GLU A 285 -15.47 14.88 -33.42
N HIS A 286 -15.17 14.07 -32.41
CA HIS A 286 -15.84 12.78 -32.17
C HIS A 286 -16.84 12.81 -31.00
N TYR A 287 -16.90 13.91 -30.24
CA TYR A 287 -17.76 14.04 -29.07
C TYR A 287 -19.23 14.14 -29.49
N ASN A 288 -20.06 13.27 -28.90
CA ASN A 288 -21.50 13.26 -29.13
C ASN A 288 -22.25 13.58 -27.82
N ALA A 289 -22.78 14.80 -27.72
CA ALA A 289 -23.48 15.30 -26.53
C ALA A 289 -24.79 14.56 -26.21
N ALA A 290 -25.37 13.83 -27.17
CA ALA A 290 -26.55 13.02 -26.91
C ALA A 290 -26.20 11.75 -26.12
N GLU A 291 -25.02 11.18 -26.37
CA GLU A 291 -24.56 9.94 -25.76
C GLU A 291 -23.68 10.15 -24.53
N TRP A 292 -23.00 11.29 -24.44
CA TRP A 292 -22.03 11.56 -23.40
C TRP A 292 -22.29 12.90 -22.73
N SER A 293 -21.78 13.03 -21.51
CA SER A 293 -21.82 14.28 -20.77
C SER A 293 -20.48 14.58 -20.11
N LEU A 294 -20.28 15.87 -19.84
CA LEU A 294 -19.07 16.43 -19.25
C LEU A 294 -19.40 17.01 -17.88
N TRP A 295 -18.50 16.80 -16.93
CA TRP A 295 -18.72 17.14 -15.53
C TRP A 295 -17.46 17.73 -14.91
N LYS A 296 -17.63 18.86 -14.23
CA LYS A 296 -16.68 19.38 -13.26
C LYS A 296 -16.90 18.68 -11.93
N VAL A 297 -15.79 18.32 -11.29
CA VAL A 297 -15.77 17.59 -10.02
C VAL A 297 -14.90 18.34 -9.03
N ASP A 298 -15.52 18.91 -8.01
CA ASP A 298 -14.84 19.64 -6.93
C ASP A 298 -14.84 18.82 -5.65
N TYR A 299 -13.70 18.72 -4.96
CA TYR A 299 -13.66 18.10 -3.63
C TYR A 299 -14.22 19.06 -2.57
N LYS A 300 -15.08 18.56 -1.69
CA LYS A 300 -15.80 19.40 -0.71
C LYS A 300 -14.97 19.83 0.49
N TYR A 301 -13.96 19.04 0.88
CA TYR A 301 -13.24 19.21 2.15
C TYR A 301 -11.79 19.67 1.95
N ASN A 302 -11.59 20.73 1.16
CA ASN A 302 -10.25 21.19 0.79
C ASN A 302 -9.43 21.68 2.00
N GLU A 303 -10.09 22.14 3.06
CA GLU A 303 -9.50 22.53 4.35
C GLU A 303 -8.82 21.38 5.09
N GLU A 304 -9.15 20.13 4.77
CA GLU A 304 -8.52 18.94 5.36
C GLU A 304 -7.25 18.51 4.61
N LEU A 305 -6.95 19.13 3.46
CA LEU A 305 -5.83 18.77 2.61
C LEU A 305 -4.51 19.31 3.18
N THR A 306 -3.62 18.40 3.59
CA THR A 306 -2.38 18.76 4.27
C THR A 306 -1.14 18.70 3.37
N GLN A 307 -0.84 17.58 2.74
CA GLN A 307 0.32 17.45 1.86
C GLN A 307 -0.14 17.14 0.45
N VAL A 308 0.45 17.80 -0.56
CA VAL A 308 0.09 17.62 -1.98
C VAL A 308 0.07 16.14 -2.38
N PHE A 309 1.06 15.35 -1.94
CA PHE A 309 1.10 13.92 -2.24
C PHE A 309 -0.01 13.12 -1.56
N MET A 310 -0.48 13.53 -0.37
CA MET A 310 -1.62 12.91 0.32
C MET A 310 -2.93 13.25 -0.39
N SER A 311 -3.11 14.51 -0.80
CA SER A 311 -4.23 14.96 -1.63
C SER A 311 -4.28 14.21 -2.97
N SER A 312 -3.12 14.00 -3.60
CA SER A 312 -3.00 13.19 -4.83
C SER A 312 -3.32 11.71 -4.57
N ASN A 313 -2.94 11.17 -3.40
CA ASN A 313 -3.33 9.81 -2.99
C ASN A 313 -4.84 9.66 -2.79
N LEU A 314 -5.51 10.67 -2.24
CA LEU A 314 -6.98 10.71 -2.12
C LEU A 314 -7.65 10.53 -3.49
N ILE A 315 -7.22 11.31 -4.50
CA ILE A 315 -7.68 11.19 -5.89
C ILE A 315 -7.49 9.75 -6.39
N GLY A 316 -6.33 9.16 -6.14
CA GLY A 316 -6.03 7.79 -6.56
C GLY A 316 -6.94 6.75 -5.90
N GLY A 317 -7.30 6.96 -4.63
CA GLY A 317 -8.27 6.13 -3.92
C GLY A 317 -9.66 6.20 -4.56
N PHE A 318 -10.13 7.41 -4.86
CA PHE A 318 -11.42 7.62 -5.51
C PHE A 318 -11.46 6.91 -6.88
N PHE A 319 -10.40 7.06 -7.67
CA PHE A 319 -10.29 6.42 -8.98
C PHE A 319 -10.30 4.89 -8.90
N ALA A 320 -9.62 4.31 -7.90
CA ALA A 320 -9.63 2.87 -7.70
C ALA A 320 -11.04 2.34 -7.38
N ARG A 321 -11.86 3.15 -6.68
CA ARG A 321 -13.26 2.81 -6.38
C ARG A 321 -14.19 3.01 -7.58
N LEU A 322 -13.80 3.81 -8.58
CA LEU A 322 -14.52 3.99 -9.84
C LEU A 322 -14.29 2.87 -10.88
N GLU A 323 -13.48 1.85 -10.57
CA GLU A 323 -13.04 0.83 -11.54
C GLU A 323 -14.21 0.09 -12.22
N ALA A 324 -15.34 -0.10 -11.53
CA ALA A 324 -16.53 -0.71 -12.11
C ALA A 324 -17.10 0.09 -13.31
N SER A 325 -16.87 1.40 -13.31
CA SER A 325 -17.32 2.34 -14.35
C SER A 325 -16.24 2.66 -15.38
N ARG A 326 -15.08 1.99 -15.33
CA ARG A 326 -13.93 2.30 -16.21
C ARG A 326 -14.27 2.30 -17.70
N LYS A 327 -15.19 1.45 -18.15
CA LYS A 327 -15.62 1.38 -19.56
C LYS A 327 -16.52 2.55 -19.99
N TYR A 328 -16.95 3.38 -19.04
CA TYR A 328 -17.96 4.40 -19.22
C TYR A 328 -17.48 5.79 -18.79
N ILE A 329 -16.28 5.91 -18.23
CA ILE A 329 -15.73 7.15 -17.70
C ILE A 329 -14.29 7.33 -18.19
N PHE A 330 -13.99 8.57 -18.57
CA PHE A 330 -12.65 9.11 -18.61
C PHE A 330 -12.62 10.43 -17.83
N GLY A 331 -11.51 10.78 -17.22
CA GLY A 331 -11.35 12.12 -16.67
C GLY A 331 -10.02 12.29 -15.96
N SER A 332 -9.81 13.46 -15.39
CA SER A 332 -8.68 13.72 -14.51
C SER A 332 -9.10 14.59 -13.35
N CYS A 333 -8.41 14.39 -12.22
CA CYS A 333 -8.43 15.31 -11.10
C CYS A 333 -7.00 15.70 -10.80
N SER A 334 -6.83 16.96 -10.41
CA SER A 334 -5.55 17.52 -10.01
C SER A 334 -5.65 18.18 -8.65
N VAL A 335 -4.51 18.17 -7.97
CA VAL A 335 -4.23 18.97 -6.78
C VAL A 335 -3.63 20.28 -7.27
N TYR A 336 -4.26 21.39 -6.91
CA TYR A 336 -3.76 22.74 -7.17
C TYR A 336 -3.37 23.41 -5.85
N GLY A 337 -2.25 24.11 -5.82
CA GLY A 337 -1.73 24.79 -4.63
C GLY A 337 -0.50 24.13 -4.02
N GLU A 338 -0.37 24.23 -2.71
CA GLU A 338 0.79 23.78 -1.94
C GLU A 338 0.35 23.09 -0.64
N SER A 339 1.30 22.53 0.11
CA SER A 339 0.98 21.85 1.37
C SER A 339 0.24 22.77 2.35
N ASN A 340 -0.86 22.28 2.91
CA ASN A 340 -1.82 22.94 3.81
C ASN A 340 -2.63 24.06 3.16
N ASN A 341 -2.49 24.25 1.85
CA ASN A 341 -3.17 25.27 1.09
C ASN A 341 -3.35 24.78 -0.36
N SER A 342 -4.12 23.68 -0.49
CA SER A 342 -4.39 23.04 -1.77
C SER A 342 -5.87 22.75 -1.94
N ILE A 343 -6.28 22.57 -3.19
CA ILE A 343 -7.65 22.21 -3.58
C ILE A 343 -7.59 21.05 -4.58
N ILE A 344 -8.63 20.21 -4.59
CA ILE A 344 -8.78 19.16 -5.60
C ILE A 344 -9.94 19.50 -6.52
N GLN A 345 -9.64 19.51 -7.82
CA GLN A 345 -10.63 19.77 -8.88
C GLN A 345 -10.33 18.88 -10.09
N GLY A 346 -11.37 18.48 -10.81
CA GLY A 346 -11.24 17.65 -12.00
C GLY A 346 -12.32 17.86 -13.05
N ALA A 347 -12.10 17.25 -14.20
CA ALA A 347 -13.05 17.19 -15.31
C ALA A 347 -13.22 15.75 -15.79
N PHE A 348 -14.46 15.31 -15.90
CA PHE A 348 -14.82 13.96 -16.34
C PHE A 348 -15.76 13.99 -17.54
N PHE A 349 -15.58 12.97 -18.36
CA PHE A 349 -16.38 12.63 -19.52
C PHE A 349 -16.99 11.25 -19.25
N ILE A 350 -18.32 11.18 -19.20
CA ILE A 350 -19.05 9.97 -18.83
C ILE A 350 -20.10 9.59 -19.88
N ARG A 351 -20.38 8.28 -19.98
CA ARG A 351 -21.46 7.77 -20.82
C ARG A 351 -22.80 8.07 -20.15
N GLY A 352 -23.73 8.61 -20.94
CA GLY A 352 -25.05 9.00 -20.47
C GLY A 352 -25.07 10.41 -19.90
N GLN A 353 -26.21 10.77 -19.29
CA GLN A 353 -26.51 12.14 -18.87
C GLN A 353 -26.61 12.31 -17.35
N ASP A 354 -26.51 11.21 -16.60
CA ASP A 354 -26.61 11.14 -15.15
C ASP A 354 -25.26 10.71 -14.58
N HIS A 355 -24.66 11.57 -13.76
CA HIS A 355 -23.38 11.27 -13.10
C HIS A 355 -23.52 10.18 -12.05
N LEU A 356 -24.66 10.04 -11.37
CA LEU A 356 -24.82 9.03 -10.33
C LEU A 356 -24.66 7.63 -10.89
N ALA A 357 -25.24 7.36 -12.06
CA ALA A 357 -25.08 6.08 -12.78
C ALA A 357 -23.62 5.74 -13.13
N ALA A 358 -22.72 6.72 -13.11
CA ALA A 358 -21.30 6.55 -13.38
C ALA A 358 -20.46 6.50 -12.09
N PHE A 359 -20.76 7.34 -11.08
CA PHE A 359 -19.92 7.50 -9.91
C PHE A 359 -20.40 6.74 -8.66
N ASP A 360 -21.66 6.27 -8.59
CA ASP A 360 -22.23 5.61 -7.41
C ASP A 360 -21.51 4.31 -6.98
N VAL A 361 -20.76 3.70 -7.90
CA VAL A 361 -19.89 2.55 -7.65
C VAL A 361 -18.77 2.85 -6.65
N ALA A 362 -18.40 4.12 -6.50
CA ALA A 362 -17.39 4.59 -5.55
C ALA A 362 -18.07 5.19 -4.31
N PRO A 363 -18.07 4.52 -3.15
CA PRO A 363 -18.86 4.96 -1.98
C PRO A 363 -18.51 6.34 -1.40
N ASP A 364 -17.39 6.92 -1.80
CA ASP A 364 -16.93 8.26 -1.43
C ASP A 364 -17.23 9.34 -2.50
N TRP A 365 -18.03 9.03 -3.52
CA TRP A 365 -18.47 10.02 -4.52
C TRP A 365 -19.16 11.23 -3.89
N GLU A 366 -19.84 11.05 -2.75
CA GLU A 366 -20.52 12.13 -2.01
C GLU A 366 -19.55 13.17 -1.45
N SER A 367 -18.25 12.85 -1.31
CA SER A 367 -17.22 13.81 -0.93
C SER A 367 -16.88 14.82 -2.04
N TYR A 368 -17.46 14.64 -3.21
CA TYR A 368 -17.30 15.52 -4.36
C TYR A 368 -18.62 16.18 -4.75
N GLU A 369 -18.51 17.36 -5.35
CA GLU A 369 -19.61 18.08 -5.99
C GLU A 369 -19.47 17.95 -7.50
N PHE A 370 -20.59 17.64 -8.17
CA PHE A 370 -20.64 17.40 -9.61
C PHE A 370 -21.46 18.49 -10.28
N THR A 371 -20.80 19.27 -11.13
CA THR A 371 -21.45 20.31 -11.95
C THR A 371 -21.40 19.90 -13.41
N LYS A 372 -22.56 19.81 -14.06
CA LYS A 372 -22.64 19.46 -15.47
C LYS A 372 -22.13 20.62 -16.32
N LEU A 373 -21.26 20.33 -17.27
CA LEU A 373 -20.64 21.31 -18.17
C LEU A 373 -21.37 21.36 -19.50
N ASP A 374 -21.44 22.55 -20.10
CA ASP A 374 -22.03 22.82 -21.40
C ASP A 374 -20.97 22.67 -22.52
N PRO A 375 -21.06 21.64 -23.38
CA PRO A 375 -20.10 21.42 -24.47
C PRO A 375 -20.16 22.50 -25.56
N THR A 376 -21.12 23.43 -25.53
CA THR A 376 -21.22 24.55 -26.46
C THR A 376 -20.60 25.84 -25.91
N SER A 377 -20.36 25.90 -24.60
CA SER A 377 -19.72 27.04 -23.94
C SER A 377 -18.21 27.00 -24.14
N GLU A 378 -17.64 28.08 -24.68
CA GLU A 378 -16.18 28.20 -24.83
C GLU A 378 -15.46 28.24 -23.47
N GLU A 379 -16.12 28.73 -22.42
CA GLU A 379 -15.59 28.71 -21.06
C GLU A 379 -15.44 27.28 -20.53
N ASP A 380 -16.48 26.46 -20.68
CA ASP A 380 -16.46 25.06 -20.21
C ASP A 380 -15.52 24.19 -21.05
N LYS A 381 -15.42 24.45 -22.36
CA LYS A 381 -14.42 23.82 -23.23
C LYS A 381 -13.00 24.13 -22.78
N GLU A 382 -12.71 25.39 -22.47
CA GLU A 382 -11.38 25.79 -21.99
C GLU A 382 -11.09 25.24 -20.59
N PHE A 383 -12.11 25.13 -19.73
CA PHE A 383 -12.00 24.47 -18.43
C PHE A 383 -11.57 23.01 -18.61
N ILE A 384 -12.28 22.24 -19.45
CA ILE A 384 -11.95 20.83 -19.75
C ILE A 384 -10.55 20.73 -20.34
N ALA A 385 -10.22 21.59 -21.32
CA ALA A 385 -8.91 21.61 -21.95
C ALA A 385 -7.79 21.78 -20.93
N SER A 386 -7.96 22.71 -19.99
CA SER A 386 -7.00 22.99 -18.92
C SER A 386 -6.91 21.84 -17.91
N MET A 387 -8.05 21.26 -17.51
CA MET A 387 -8.10 20.12 -16.59
C MET A 387 -7.48 18.85 -17.17
N TRP A 388 -7.52 18.65 -18.48
CA TRP A 388 -6.93 17.47 -19.12
C TRP A 388 -5.49 17.70 -19.59
N ALA A 389 -5.07 18.95 -19.82
CA ALA A 389 -3.70 19.31 -20.22
C ALA A 389 -2.76 19.55 -19.01
N TRP A 390 -3.30 19.87 -17.83
CA TRP A 390 -2.54 20.12 -16.59
C TRP A 390 -1.54 21.27 -16.68
N ASP A 391 -1.81 22.24 -17.55
CA ASP A 391 -0.84 23.27 -17.94
C ASP A 391 -1.21 24.69 -17.51
N LYS A 392 -2.33 24.85 -16.80
CA LYS A 392 -2.79 26.15 -16.28
C LYS A 392 -3.10 26.08 -14.79
N PRO A 393 -2.89 27.17 -14.04
CA PRO A 393 -3.43 27.31 -12.69
C PRO A 393 -4.96 27.42 -12.72
N ILE A 394 -5.59 27.34 -11.56
CA ILE A 394 -7.02 27.61 -11.39
C ILE A 394 -7.27 28.74 -10.40
N THR A 395 -8.38 29.44 -10.57
CA THR A 395 -8.82 30.50 -9.67
C THR A 395 -10.07 30.06 -8.93
N VAL A 396 -10.00 30.05 -7.61
CA VAL A 396 -11.14 29.75 -6.73
C VAL A 396 -11.27 30.88 -5.71
N ASN A 397 -12.46 31.50 -5.66
CA ASN A 397 -12.75 32.63 -4.77
C ASN A 397 -11.76 33.80 -4.91
N GLY A 398 -11.33 34.10 -6.14
CA GLY A 398 -10.39 35.18 -6.44
C GLY A 398 -8.92 34.88 -6.08
N LYS A 399 -8.61 33.67 -5.61
CA LYS A 399 -7.25 33.21 -5.35
C LYS A 399 -6.80 32.20 -6.41
N GLU A 400 -5.62 32.42 -6.96
CA GLU A 400 -4.98 31.54 -7.93
C GLU A 400 -4.21 30.40 -7.23
N TYR A 401 -4.33 29.18 -7.76
CA TYR A 401 -3.67 27.98 -7.29
C TYR A 401 -2.91 27.32 -8.46
N PRO A 402 -1.56 27.22 -8.41
CA PRO A 402 -0.77 26.55 -9.44
C PRO A 402 -1.02 25.03 -9.43
N HIS A 403 -0.88 24.37 -10.58
CA HIS A 403 -0.96 22.91 -10.65
C HIS A 403 0.20 22.28 -9.88
N ALA A 404 -0.08 21.30 -9.00
CA ALA A 404 0.91 20.67 -8.15
C ALA A 404 1.11 19.18 -8.46
N ASP A 405 0.02 18.43 -8.61
CA ASP A 405 0.03 17.01 -8.98
C ASP A 405 -1.34 16.61 -9.56
N GLY A 406 -1.44 15.48 -10.24
CA GLY A 406 -2.71 15.05 -10.84
C GLY A 406 -2.74 13.60 -11.28
N LYS A 407 -3.95 13.10 -11.53
CA LYS A 407 -4.19 11.73 -11.97
C LYS A 407 -5.25 11.70 -13.07
N VAL A 408 -5.06 10.80 -14.03
CA VAL A 408 -6.02 10.51 -15.10
C VAL A 408 -6.69 9.17 -14.82
N PHE A 409 -8.02 9.14 -14.85
CA PHE A 409 -8.83 7.94 -14.88
C PHE A 409 -9.11 7.57 -16.33
N LYS A 410 -8.53 6.47 -16.78
CA LYS A 410 -8.68 5.92 -18.13
C LYS A 410 -8.63 4.40 -18.10
#